data_AF-A0A0C2BGX7-F1
#
_entry.id   AF-A0A0C2BGX7-F1
#
_cell.length_a   1.000
_cell.length_b   1.000
_cell.length_c   1.000
_cell.angle_alpha   90.00
_cell.angle_beta   90.00
_cell.angle_gamma   90.00
#
_symmetry.space_group_name_H-M   'P 1'
#
loop_
_entity.id
_entity.type
_entity.pdbx_description
1 polymer ?
#
loop_
_entity_poly.entity_id
_entity_poly.type
_entity_poly.pdbx_seq_one_letter_code
_entity_poly.pdbx_strand_id
1 'polypeptide(L)'
;MFKSAIAVIVVAASAAAANAAEPAKAAASPAKLELAKRVAQLTHSDAIAQAMLLRPVADAMQQSDAVLQGRVTADKQAAALKDIGAEAKKFVEENSPLVQKSAEKYIPLTVVPLLADRFTEDELRQIIAMLESPLKKKYEALLPEMEKALGQKVASDVGPTINPKLTDLKQRIGLRLRTASMP
;
A
#
# COMPACT_ATOMS: atom_id res chain seq x y z
N MET A 1 37.23 22.94 -71.99
CA MET A 1 35.83 22.52 -71.71
C MET A 1 35.88 21.13 -71.08
N PHE A 2 35.04 20.92 -70.06
CA PHE A 2 34.88 19.72 -69.23
C PHE A 2 36.02 19.34 -68.28
N LYS A 3 35.89 19.93 -67.08
CA LYS A 3 36.54 19.61 -65.81
C LYS A 3 35.86 18.40 -65.18
N SER A 4 36.62 17.44 -64.65
CA SER A 4 36.74 17.20 -63.20
C SER A 4 37.22 15.79 -62.92
N ALA A 5 38.47 15.71 -62.47
CA ALA A 5 39.10 14.53 -61.91
C ALA A 5 38.52 14.23 -60.52
N ILE A 6 38.21 12.96 -60.30
CA ILE A 6 37.93 12.39 -58.98
C ILE A 6 39.26 12.33 -58.23
N ALA A 7 39.41 13.16 -57.19
CA ALA A 7 40.48 13.05 -56.23
C ALA A 7 39.87 12.70 -54.86
N VAL A 8 40.15 11.47 -54.45
CA VAL A 8 39.88 10.94 -53.11
C VAL A 8 40.63 11.79 -52.10
N ILE A 9 39.90 12.41 -51.16
CA ILE A 9 40.48 12.96 -49.93
C ILE A 9 39.94 12.13 -48.78
N VAL A 10 40.84 11.38 -48.17
CA VAL A 10 40.71 10.75 -46.87
C VAL A 10 40.62 11.87 -45.83
N VAL A 11 39.50 11.95 -45.10
CA VAL A 11 39.41 12.76 -43.87
C VAL A 11 39.37 11.81 -42.68
N ALA A 12 40.41 11.93 -41.85
CA ALA A 12 40.61 11.18 -40.63
C ALA A 12 39.48 11.43 -39.62
N ALA A 13 39.02 10.34 -39.00
CA ALA A 13 38.07 10.36 -37.91
C ALA A 13 38.73 10.92 -36.64
N SER A 14 38.44 12.17 -36.30
CA SER A 14 38.64 12.70 -34.96
C SER A 14 37.48 12.27 -34.09
N ALA A 15 37.70 11.26 -33.25
CA ALA A 15 36.80 10.89 -32.16
C ALA A 15 36.77 12.01 -31.11
N ALA A 16 35.91 13.01 -31.31
CA ALA A 16 35.44 13.85 -30.21
C ALA A 16 34.39 13.03 -29.45
N ALA A 17 34.82 12.33 -28.42
CA ALA A 17 33.91 11.84 -27.39
C ALA A 17 33.24 13.07 -26.77
N ALA A 18 32.03 13.38 -27.24
CA ALA A 18 31.14 14.26 -26.54
C ALA A 18 30.77 13.56 -25.23
N ASN A 19 31.54 13.83 -24.17
CA ASN A 19 31.01 13.74 -22.82
C ASN A 19 29.82 14.71 -22.77
N ALA A 20 28.64 14.22 -23.13
CA ALA A 20 27.40 14.83 -22.72
C ALA A 20 27.43 14.80 -21.18
N ALA A 21 27.93 15.89 -20.59
CA ALA A 21 27.66 16.18 -19.19
C ALA A 21 26.13 16.16 -19.09
N GLU A 22 25.59 15.17 -18.37
CA GLU A 22 24.20 15.25 -17.92
C GLU A 22 24.03 16.65 -17.32
N PRO A 23 23.02 17.42 -17.75
CA PRO A 23 22.79 18.73 -17.17
C PRO A 23 22.69 18.53 -15.66
N ALA A 24 23.58 19.17 -14.91
CA ALA A 24 23.58 19.12 -13.46
C ALA A 24 22.15 19.43 -13.01
N LYS A 25 21.50 18.43 -12.40
CA LYS A 25 20.11 18.54 -12.00
C LYS A 25 20.01 19.72 -11.05
N ALA A 26 19.37 20.81 -11.51
CA ALA A 26 19.19 22.00 -10.70
C ALA A 26 18.54 21.59 -9.38
N ALA A 27 19.09 22.08 -8.27
CA ALA A 27 18.53 21.81 -6.95
C ALA A 27 17.04 22.15 -6.95
N ALA A 28 16.23 21.31 -6.32
CA ALA A 28 14.79 21.50 -6.29
C ALA A 28 14.43 22.88 -5.71
N SER A 29 13.48 23.56 -6.36
CA SER A 29 12.98 24.85 -5.88
C SER A 29 12.31 24.68 -4.50
N PRO A 30 12.29 25.73 -3.64
CA PRO A 30 11.54 25.69 -2.38
C PRO A 30 10.05 25.35 -2.59
N ALA A 31 9.44 25.83 -3.66
CA ALA A 31 8.04 25.53 -4.01
C ALA A 31 7.83 24.03 -4.30
N LYS A 32 8.76 23.42 -5.04
CA LYS A 32 8.74 21.98 -5.33
C LYS A 32 8.90 21.13 -4.08
N LEU A 33 9.76 21.54 -3.15
CA LEU A 33 9.95 20.85 -1.87
C LEU A 33 8.71 20.90 -0.99
N GLU A 34 7.98 22.02 -0.95
CA GLU A 34 6.71 22.11 -0.21
C GLU A 34 5.62 21.23 -0.83
N LEU A 35 5.53 21.15 -2.17
CA LEU A 35 4.63 20.21 -2.84
C LEU A 35 4.97 18.75 -2.51
N ALA A 36 6.25 18.39 -2.57
CA ALA A 36 6.72 17.05 -2.21
C ALA A 36 6.42 16.70 -0.75
N LYS A 37 6.61 17.65 0.17
CA LYS A 37 6.24 17.52 1.58
C LYS A 37 4.74 17.30 1.76
N ARG A 38 3.89 18.03 1.03
CA ARG A 38 2.43 17.83 1.06
C ARG A 38 2.03 16.44 0.58
N VAL A 39 2.65 15.95 -0.51
CA VAL A 39 2.43 14.57 -0.97
C VAL A 39 2.82 13.57 0.11
N ALA A 40 4.01 13.70 0.70
CA ALA A 40 4.48 12.78 1.76
C ALA A 40 3.54 12.73 2.98
N GLN A 41 2.90 13.86 3.32
CA GLN A 41 1.89 13.93 4.38
C GLN A 41 0.58 13.22 3.98
N LEU A 42 0.10 13.45 2.76
CA LEU A 42 -1.15 12.86 2.26
C LEU A 42 -1.06 11.34 2.06
N THR A 43 0.14 10.81 1.84
CA THR A 43 0.37 9.36 1.67
C THR A 43 0.64 8.62 2.98
N HIS A 44 0.52 9.27 4.14
CA HIS A 44 0.82 8.69 5.46
C HIS A 44 2.20 8.02 5.51
N SER A 45 3.25 8.72 5.07
CA SER A 45 4.62 8.17 5.03
C SER A 45 5.16 7.79 6.43
N ASP A 46 4.52 8.27 7.49
CA ASP A 46 4.76 7.91 8.89
C ASP A 46 4.23 6.52 9.26
N ALA A 47 3.23 5.99 8.53
CA ALA A 47 2.67 4.67 8.78
C ALA A 47 3.72 3.55 8.63
N ILE A 48 4.75 3.76 7.81
CA ILE A 48 5.88 2.83 7.69
C ILE A 48 6.61 2.70 9.02
N ALA A 49 6.89 3.83 9.68
CA ALA A 49 7.57 3.82 10.97
C ALA A 49 6.70 3.13 12.02
N GLN A 50 5.40 3.42 12.06
CA GLN A 50 4.46 2.75 12.96
C GLN A 50 4.42 1.23 12.71
N ALA A 51 4.43 0.79 11.44
CA ALA A 51 4.47 -0.63 11.09
C ALA A 51 5.74 -1.33 11.61
N MET A 52 6.89 -0.64 11.67
CA MET A 52 8.12 -1.19 12.26
C MET A 52 7.98 -1.49 13.75
N LEU A 53 7.10 -0.78 14.46
CA LEU A 53 6.77 -1.05 15.86
C LEU A 53 5.67 -2.12 16.00
N LEU A 54 4.61 -2.01 15.21
CA LEU A 54 3.41 -2.83 15.36
C LEU A 54 3.59 -4.26 14.85
N ARG A 55 4.38 -4.45 13.77
CA ARG A 55 4.55 -5.77 13.15
C ARG A 55 5.21 -6.78 14.11
N PRO A 56 6.35 -6.48 14.77
CA PRO A 56 6.95 -7.41 15.71
C PRO A 56 6.05 -7.72 16.92
N VAL A 57 5.26 -6.74 17.38
CA VAL A 57 4.31 -6.94 18.47
C VAL A 57 3.20 -7.90 18.05
N ALA A 58 2.65 -7.74 16.85
CA ALA A 58 1.64 -8.66 16.31
C ALA A 58 2.19 -10.08 16.16
N ASP A 59 3.41 -10.23 15.62
CA ASP A 59 4.06 -11.52 15.45
C ASP A 59 4.28 -12.22 16.82
N ALA A 60 4.70 -11.47 17.85
CA ALA A 60 4.85 -11.99 19.21
C ALA A 60 3.52 -12.44 19.84
N MET A 61 2.43 -11.69 19.60
CA MET A 61 1.10 -12.07 20.07
C MET A 61 0.60 -13.36 19.39
N GLN A 62 0.78 -13.47 18.07
CA GLN A 62 0.41 -14.69 17.33
C GLN A 62 1.22 -15.91 17.81
N GLN A 63 2.51 -15.73 18.05
CA GLN A 63 3.36 -16.79 18.58
C GLN A 63 2.92 -17.21 19.99
N SER A 64 2.51 -16.26 20.82
CA SER A 64 2.01 -16.54 22.18
C SER A 64 0.74 -17.40 22.15
N ASP A 65 -0.19 -17.10 21.26
CA ASP A 65 -1.40 -17.93 21.09
C ASP A 65 -1.07 -19.35 20.62
N ALA A 66 -0.20 -19.48 19.61
CA ALA A 66 0.25 -20.78 19.11
C ALA A 66 0.96 -21.61 20.19
N VAL A 67 1.72 -20.98 21.08
CA VAL A 67 2.39 -21.68 22.19
C VAL A 67 1.39 -22.14 23.25
N LEU A 68 0.34 -21.38 23.53
CA LEU A 68 -0.65 -21.73 24.55
C LEU A 68 -1.68 -22.77 24.07
N GLN A 69 -1.92 -22.83 22.75
CA GLN A 69 -2.90 -23.72 22.15
C GLN A 69 -2.65 -25.18 22.53
N GLY A 70 -3.65 -25.80 23.17
CA GLY A 70 -3.61 -27.20 23.60
C GLY A 70 -2.63 -27.51 24.74
N ARG A 71 -1.89 -26.52 25.26
CA ARG A 71 -0.96 -26.68 26.40
C ARG A 71 -1.58 -26.33 27.76
N VAL A 72 -2.65 -25.53 27.75
CA VAL A 72 -3.36 -25.10 28.96
C VAL A 72 -4.88 -25.22 28.77
N THR A 73 -5.64 -25.11 29.85
CA THR A 73 -7.10 -25.02 29.78
C THR A 73 -7.53 -23.72 29.10
N ALA A 74 -8.75 -23.70 28.52
CA ALA A 74 -9.28 -22.53 27.82
C ALA A 74 -9.28 -21.26 28.69
N ASP A 75 -9.67 -21.37 29.96
CA ASP A 75 -9.69 -20.24 30.89
C ASP A 75 -8.28 -19.68 31.16
N LYS A 76 -7.29 -20.56 31.28
CA LYS A 76 -5.88 -20.15 31.48
C LYS A 76 -5.29 -19.55 30.22
N GLN A 77 -5.63 -20.08 29.04
CA GLN A 77 -5.25 -19.49 27.75
C GLN A 77 -5.82 -18.08 27.62
N ALA A 78 -7.12 -17.91 27.87
CA ALA A 78 -7.79 -16.61 27.76
C ALA A 78 -7.21 -15.57 28.72
N ALA A 79 -6.94 -15.95 29.98
CA ALA A 79 -6.30 -15.08 30.96
C ALA A 79 -4.88 -14.68 30.53
N ALA A 80 -4.06 -15.64 30.11
CA ALA A 80 -2.69 -15.36 29.67
C ALA A 80 -2.66 -14.46 28.42
N LEU A 81 -3.52 -14.70 27.44
CA LEU A 81 -3.60 -13.87 26.24
C LEU A 81 -4.08 -12.44 26.54
N LYS A 82 -4.97 -12.28 27.53
CA LYS A 82 -5.39 -10.96 28.00
C LYS A 82 -4.22 -10.19 28.63
N ASP A 83 -3.46 -10.83 29.50
CA ASP A 83 -2.32 -10.21 30.17
C ASP A 83 -1.20 -9.86 29.16
N ILE A 84 -0.89 -10.77 28.24
CA ILE A 84 0.05 -10.53 27.13
C ILE A 84 -0.44 -9.37 26.26
N GLY A 85 -1.74 -9.31 25.95
CA GLY A 85 -2.34 -8.21 25.20
C GLY A 85 -2.22 -6.86 25.91
N ALA A 86 -2.36 -6.84 27.24
CA ALA A 86 -2.18 -5.62 28.03
C ALA A 86 -0.72 -5.13 28.00
N GLU A 87 0.24 -6.04 28.13
CA GLU A 87 1.68 -5.71 28.04
C GLU A 87 2.06 -5.21 26.64
N ALA A 88 1.57 -5.89 25.60
CA ALA A 88 1.77 -5.49 24.21
C ALA A 88 1.22 -4.08 23.95
N LYS A 89 0.02 -3.78 24.45
CA LYS A 89 -0.59 -2.45 24.33
C LYS A 89 0.26 -1.39 25.04
N LYS A 90 0.66 -1.65 26.28
CA LYS A 90 1.51 -0.74 27.06
C LYS A 90 2.84 -0.46 26.34
N PHE A 91 3.49 -1.51 25.83
CA PHE A 91 4.72 -1.37 25.06
C PHE A 91 4.52 -0.47 23.82
N VAL A 92 3.44 -0.67 23.06
CA VAL A 92 3.14 0.18 21.90
C VAL A 92 2.89 1.62 22.33
N GLU A 93 2.11 1.87 23.38
CA GLU A 93 1.80 3.22 23.87
C GLU A 93 3.05 3.97 24.32
N GLU A 94 3.94 3.31 25.07
CA GLU A 94 5.19 3.90 25.56
C GLU A 94 6.18 4.22 24.42
N ASN A 95 6.20 3.41 23.36
CA ASN A 95 7.21 3.50 22.30
C ASN A 95 6.73 4.21 21.02
N SER A 96 5.42 4.38 20.83
CA SER A 96 4.86 5.07 19.65
C SER A 96 5.41 6.48 19.45
N PRO A 97 5.54 7.34 20.49
CA PRO A 97 6.08 8.69 20.32
C PRO A 97 7.53 8.71 19.84
N LEU A 98 8.34 7.72 20.27
CA LEU A 98 9.74 7.60 19.86
C LEU A 98 9.84 7.32 18.34
N VAL A 99 9.01 6.40 17.87
CA VAL A 99 8.95 5.99 16.46
C VAL A 99 8.40 7.12 15.59
N GLN A 100 7.35 7.80 16.05
CA GLN A 100 6.78 8.97 15.39
C GLN A 100 7.82 10.09 15.24
N LYS A 101 8.54 10.42 16.31
CA LYS A 101 9.60 11.44 16.29
C LYS A 101 10.72 11.09 15.30
N SER A 102 11.04 9.80 15.17
CA SER A 102 11.99 9.33 14.16
C SER A 102 11.46 9.55 12.74
N ALA A 103 10.19 9.22 12.48
CA ALA A 103 9.56 9.47 11.18
C ALA A 103 9.54 10.97 10.84
N GLU A 104 9.14 11.83 11.78
CA GLU A 104 9.14 13.28 11.61
C GLU A 104 10.51 13.84 11.27
N LYS A 105 11.57 13.28 11.89
CA LYS A 105 12.96 13.66 11.60
C LYS A 105 13.41 13.23 10.20
N TYR A 106 13.08 12.00 9.78
CA TYR A 106 13.68 11.40 8.59
C TYR A 106 12.84 11.55 7.32
N ILE A 107 11.52 11.74 7.39
CA ILE A 107 10.67 11.99 6.21
C ILE A 107 11.18 13.20 5.39
N PRO A 108 11.48 14.37 5.99
CA PRO A 108 12.01 15.52 5.25
C PRO A 108 13.40 15.28 4.64
N LEU A 109 14.17 14.35 5.20
CA LEU A 109 15.55 14.05 4.77
C LEU A 109 15.63 12.91 3.76
N THR A 110 14.55 12.14 3.58
CA THR A 110 14.55 10.92 2.75
C THR A 110 13.45 10.94 1.70
N VAL A 111 12.19 11.07 2.11
CA VAL A 111 11.02 10.99 1.23
C VAL A 111 10.84 12.28 0.43
N VAL A 112 10.97 13.45 1.08
CA VAL A 112 10.74 14.74 0.41
C VAL A 112 11.74 14.99 -0.74
N PRO A 113 13.06 14.79 -0.57
CA PRO A 113 14.00 14.93 -1.67
C PRO A 113 13.74 13.91 -2.78
N LEU A 114 13.38 12.67 -2.43
CA LEU A 114 13.05 11.63 -3.40
C LEU A 114 11.84 12.02 -4.26
N LEU A 115 10.77 12.56 -3.66
CA LEU A 115 9.61 13.06 -4.40
C LEU A 115 9.96 14.26 -5.28
N ALA A 116 10.71 15.22 -4.74
CA ALA A 116 11.17 16.39 -5.50
C ALA A 116 12.12 16.02 -6.65
N ASP A 117 12.83 14.91 -6.53
CA ASP A 117 13.72 14.39 -7.55
C ASP A 117 12.98 13.64 -8.66
N ARG A 118 11.90 12.93 -8.34
CA ARG A 118 11.23 12.02 -9.28
C ARG A 118 10.04 12.62 -9.99
N PHE A 119 9.45 13.68 -9.45
CA PHE A 119 8.28 14.33 -10.00
C PHE A 119 8.58 15.79 -10.30
N THR A 120 7.91 16.36 -11.29
CA THR A 120 7.85 17.80 -11.57
C THR A 120 6.90 18.50 -10.60
N GLU A 121 6.93 19.83 -10.54
CA GLU A 121 5.96 20.57 -9.71
C GLU A 121 4.52 20.30 -10.14
N ASP A 122 4.25 20.20 -11.44
CA ASP A 122 2.90 19.96 -11.97
C ASP A 122 2.41 18.55 -11.64
N GLU A 123 3.26 17.53 -11.74
CA GLU A 123 2.92 16.17 -11.33
C GLU A 123 2.63 16.09 -9.82
N LEU A 124 3.42 16.78 -8.98
CA LEU A 124 3.15 16.82 -7.54
C LEU A 124 1.80 17.49 -7.24
N ARG A 125 1.45 18.57 -7.94
CA ARG A 125 0.12 19.21 -7.82
C ARG A 125 -1.00 18.27 -8.24
N GLN A 126 -0.83 17.53 -9.33
CA GLN A 126 -1.82 16.55 -9.78
C GLN A 126 -1.99 15.40 -8.77
N ILE A 127 -0.91 14.91 -8.17
CA ILE A 127 -0.96 13.90 -7.11
C ILE A 127 -1.74 14.45 -5.90
N ILE A 128 -1.45 15.66 -5.45
CA ILE A 128 -2.18 16.31 -4.34
C ILE A 128 -3.67 16.41 -4.67
N ALA A 129 -4.01 16.92 -5.85
CA ALA A 129 -5.40 17.06 -6.28
C ALA A 129 -6.14 15.71 -6.34
N MET A 130 -5.46 14.65 -6.78
CA MET A 130 -6.00 13.29 -6.78
C MET A 130 -6.25 12.77 -5.36
N LEU A 131 -5.29 12.93 -4.45
CA LEU A 131 -5.37 12.44 -3.07
C LEU A 131 -6.43 13.19 -2.25
N GLU A 132 -6.58 14.49 -2.47
CA GLU A 132 -7.56 15.35 -1.78
C GLU A 132 -8.92 15.38 -2.47
N SER A 133 -9.07 14.68 -3.60
CA SER A 133 -10.23 14.79 -4.47
C SER A 133 -11.55 14.51 -3.73
N PRO A 134 -12.45 15.50 -3.63
CA PRO A 134 -13.80 15.26 -3.09
C PRO A 134 -14.61 14.31 -4.00
N LEU A 135 -14.23 14.20 -5.28
CA LEU A 135 -14.85 13.25 -6.20
C LEU A 135 -14.56 11.81 -5.80
N LYS A 136 -13.35 11.51 -5.28
CA LYS A 136 -13.02 10.19 -4.74
C LYS A 136 -13.98 9.81 -3.62
N LYS A 137 -14.17 10.70 -2.64
CA LYS A 137 -15.11 10.49 -1.52
C LYS A 137 -16.56 10.31 -2.00
N LYS A 138 -17.00 11.13 -2.96
CA LYS A 138 -18.34 11.03 -3.55
C LYS A 138 -18.54 9.69 -4.26
N TYR A 139 -17.55 9.23 -5.02
CA TYR A 139 -17.59 7.94 -5.70
C TYR A 139 -17.60 6.78 -4.70
N GLU A 140 -16.74 6.81 -3.67
CA GLU A 140 -16.70 5.79 -2.61
C GLU A 140 -18.03 5.69 -1.85
N ALA A 141 -18.67 6.83 -1.56
CA ALA A 141 -19.99 6.87 -0.94
C ALA A 141 -21.10 6.28 -1.83
N LEU A 142 -20.91 6.25 -3.16
CA LEU A 142 -21.87 5.69 -4.12
C LEU A 142 -21.73 4.15 -4.26
N LEU A 143 -20.61 3.56 -3.87
CA LEU A 143 -20.34 2.12 -4.05
C LEU A 143 -21.45 1.21 -3.48
N PRO A 144 -21.94 1.40 -2.23
CA PRO A 144 -22.97 0.52 -1.68
C PRO A 144 -24.30 0.61 -2.45
N GLU A 145 -24.63 1.78 -3.00
CA GLU A 145 -25.83 1.98 -3.80
C GLU A 145 -25.71 1.26 -5.15
N MET A 146 -24.55 1.34 -5.80
CA MET A 146 -24.27 0.61 -7.03
C MET A 146 -24.33 -0.91 -6.81
N GLU A 147 -23.71 -1.40 -5.74
CA GLU A 147 -23.75 -2.82 -5.34
C GLU A 147 -25.18 -3.30 -5.10
N LYS A 148 -25.99 -2.50 -4.37
CA LYS A 148 -27.40 -2.81 -4.13
C LYS A 148 -28.19 -2.84 -5.44
N ALA A 149 -28.03 -1.83 -6.29
CA ALA A 149 -28.76 -1.74 -7.56
C ALA A 149 -28.44 -2.93 -8.47
N LEU A 150 -27.15 -3.28 -8.61
CA LEU A 150 -26.72 -4.45 -9.38
C LEU A 150 -27.22 -5.75 -8.73
N GLY A 151 -27.02 -5.91 -7.42
CA GLY A 151 -27.41 -7.10 -6.68
C GLY A 151 -28.90 -7.40 -6.76
N GLN A 152 -29.77 -6.36 -6.71
CA GLN A 152 -31.20 -6.51 -6.90
C GLN A 152 -31.56 -7.03 -8.30
N LYS A 153 -30.92 -6.50 -9.35
CA LYS A 153 -31.16 -6.94 -10.73
C LYS A 153 -30.68 -8.37 -10.95
N VAL A 154 -29.47 -8.69 -10.49
CA VAL A 154 -28.90 -10.04 -10.58
C VAL A 154 -29.77 -11.03 -9.80
N ALA A 155 -30.14 -10.73 -8.55
CA ALA A 155 -30.98 -11.61 -7.75
C ALA A 155 -32.36 -11.86 -8.39
N SER A 156 -32.95 -10.85 -9.03
CA SER A 156 -34.23 -11.00 -9.75
C SER A 156 -34.09 -11.89 -10.99
N ASP A 157 -32.97 -11.81 -11.70
CA ASP A 157 -32.75 -12.53 -12.95
C ASP A 157 -32.35 -14.00 -12.69
N VAL A 158 -31.31 -14.21 -11.87
CA VAL A 158 -30.76 -15.56 -11.65
C VAL A 158 -31.33 -16.26 -10.41
N GLY A 159 -31.95 -15.54 -9.48
CA GLY A 159 -32.49 -16.10 -8.23
C GLY A 159 -33.44 -17.29 -8.43
N PRO A 160 -34.41 -17.23 -9.35
CA PRO A 160 -35.30 -18.36 -9.63
C PRO A 160 -34.56 -19.64 -10.04
N THR A 161 -33.41 -19.50 -10.70
CA THR A 161 -32.59 -20.63 -11.18
C THR A 161 -31.61 -21.12 -10.11
N ILE A 162 -31.03 -20.22 -9.32
CA ILE A 162 -29.96 -20.53 -8.35
C ILE A 162 -30.51 -20.96 -6.99
N ASN A 163 -31.61 -20.38 -6.52
CA ASN A 163 -32.17 -20.67 -5.19
C ASN A 163 -32.47 -22.16 -4.98
N PRO A 164 -33.07 -22.90 -5.93
CA PRO A 164 -33.27 -24.35 -5.78
C PRO A 164 -31.94 -25.12 -5.64
N LYS A 165 -30.93 -24.76 -6.43
CA LYS A 165 -29.60 -25.38 -6.38
C LYS A 165 -28.89 -25.12 -5.05
N LEU A 166 -29.08 -23.93 -4.46
CA LEU A 166 -28.56 -23.61 -3.14
C LEU A 166 -29.22 -24.44 -2.04
N THR A 167 -30.54 -24.65 -2.11
CA THR A 167 -31.26 -25.51 -1.16
C THR A 167 -30.75 -26.95 -1.20
N ASP A 168 -30.60 -27.51 -2.39
CA ASP A 168 -30.04 -28.84 -2.62
C ASP A 168 -28.60 -28.97 -2.10
N LEU A 169 -27.76 -27.97 -2.33
CA LEU A 169 -26.41 -27.91 -1.75
C LEU A 169 -26.43 -27.94 -0.21
N LYS A 170 -27.29 -27.13 0.43
CA LYS A 170 -27.41 -27.08 1.90
C LYS A 170 -27.79 -28.45 2.48
N GLN A 171 -28.69 -29.17 1.83
CA GLN A 171 -29.08 -30.52 2.25
C GLN A 171 -27.90 -31.50 2.18
N ARG A 172 -27.14 -31.50 1.09
CA ARG A 172 -25.94 -32.35 0.96
C ARG A 172 -24.88 -32.02 2.02
N ILE A 173 -24.65 -30.74 2.30
CA ILE A 173 -23.73 -30.32 3.37
C ILE A 173 -24.20 -30.87 4.72
N GLY A 174 -25.48 -30.69 5.06
CA GLY A 174 -26.04 -31.21 6.31
C GLY A 174 -25.91 -32.73 6.46
N LEU A 175 -26.10 -33.48 5.37
CA LEU A 175 -25.88 -34.93 5.35
C LEU A 175 -24.42 -35.28 5.65
N ARG A 176 -23.46 -34.63 4.98
CA ARG A 176 -22.03 -34.90 5.20
C ARG A 176 -21.58 -34.55 6.61
N LEU A 177 -22.04 -33.42 7.16
CA LEU A 177 -21.75 -33.02 8.53
C LEU A 177 -22.26 -34.07 9.52
N ARG A 178 -23.50 -34.56 9.34
CA ARG A 178 -24.06 -35.63 10.17
C ARG A 178 -23.22 -36.91 10.10
N THR A 179 -22.83 -37.34 8.90
CA THR A 179 -21.98 -38.51 8.71
C THR A 179 -20.63 -38.36 9.40
N ALA A 180 -19.99 -37.19 9.31
CA ALA A 180 -18.71 -36.92 9.97
C ALA A 180 -18.81 -36.83 11.50
N SER A 181 -20.00 -36.53 12.04
CA SER A 181 -20.26 -36.46 13.48
C SER A 181 -20.74 -37.79 14.09
N MET A 182 -20.92 -38.85 13.30
CA MET A 182 -21.26 -40.15 13.85
C MET A 182 -19.98 -40.84 14.38
N PRO A 183 -20.05 -41.48 15.56
CA PRO A 183 -18.93 -42.20 16.17
C PRO A 183 -18.54 -43.46 15.38
#